data_AF-A0A9C7BH99-F1
#
_entry.id   AF-A0A9C7BH99-F1
#
_cell.length_a   1.000
_cell.length_b   1.000
_cell.length_c   1.000
_cell.angle_alpha   90.00
_cell.angle_beta   90.00
_cell.angle_gamma   90.00
#
_symmetry.space_group_name_H-M   'P 1'
#
loop_
_entity.id
_entity.type
_entity.pdbx_description
1 polymer ?
#
loop_
_entity_poly.entity_id
_entity_poly.type
_entity_poly.pdbx_seq_one_letter_code
_entity_poly.pdbx_strand_id
1 'polypeptide(L)'
;MTATLDLAAEDLTPQELYVDEKYLVVIGATCSTAPVPMPKRKGSAIYPPRPLDSTVKAVLYDVRNKAAIKKLRELELEGTYVSSRRVGPALYLVANRNVDFRILKEEVEKLTPSYRDTAQQEEFIALGYDEINSAVPGTWVTFPGAGLHYHPTGEVMSPEG
;
A
#
# COMPACT_ATOMS: atom_id res chain seq x y z
N MET A 1 12.67 25.98 -15.62
CA MET A 1 11.83 26.00 -14.40
C MET A 1 12.14 24.75 -13.60
N THR A 2 12.46 24.91 -12.32
CA THR A 2 12.84 23.84 -11.40
C THR A 2 11.84 23.88 -10.24
N ALA A 3 11.39 22.72 -9.79
CA ALA A 3 10.50 22.57 -8.64
C ALA A 3 11.21 21.72 -7.59
N THR A 4 11.05 22.07 -6.32
CA THR A 4 11.65 21.35 -5.19
C THR A 4 10.52 20.79 -4.33
N LEU A 5 10.60 19.50 -4.00
CA LEU A 5 9.68 18.82 -3.11
C LEU A 5 10.40 18.52 -1.79
N ASP A 6 9.81 18.95 -0.68
CA ASP A 6 10.33 18.63 0.65
C ASP A 6 9.80 17.27 1.11
N LEU A 7 10.62 16.23 0.91
CA LEU A 7 10.29 14.86 1.29
C LEU A 7 10.48 14.62 2.80
N ALA A 8 11.24 15.47 3.49
CA ALA A 8 11.38 15.37 4.95
C ALA A 8 10.04 15.71 5.64
N ALA A 9 9.28 16.65 5.08
CA ALA A 9 7.93 16.97 5.53
C ALA A 9 6.90 15.84 5.31
N GLU A 10 7.21 14.82 4.51
CA GLU A 10 6.35 13.65 4.26
C GLU A 10 6.68 12.47 5.20
N ASP A 11 7.57 12.68 6.17
CA ASP A 11 8.17 11.64 7.01
C ASP A 11 8.68 10.45 6.19
N LEU A 12 9.22 10.72 5.00
CA LEU A 12 9.58 9.72 4.00
C LEU A 12 11.09 9.71 3.78
N THR A 13 11.74 8.55 3.95
CA THR A 13 13.11 8.32 3.48
C THR A 13 13.07 7.71 2.08
N PRO A 14 13.35 8.45 1.00
CA PRO A 14 13.13 7.99 -0.37
C PRO A 14 14.08 6.84 -0.74
N GLN A 15 13.56 5.86 -1.46
CA GLN A 15 14.29 4.67 -1.91
C GLN A 15 14.13 4.42 -3.41
N GLU A 16 12.96 4.72 -3.98
CA GLU A 16 12.70 4.57 -5.42
C GLU A 16 11.73 5.63 -5.93
N LEU A 17 11.80 5.95 -7.22
CA LEU A 17 10.90 6.91 -7.87
C LEU A 17 10.50 6.45 -9.26
N TYR A 18 9.27 6.79 -9.65
CA TYR A 18 8.77 6.65 -11.00
C TYR A 18 8.19 7.98 -11.46
N VAL A 19 8.53 8.42 -12.67
CA VAL A 19 8.05 9.69 -13.21
C VAL A 19 7.63 9.55 -14.67
N ASP A 20 6.54 10.22 -15.03
CA ASP A 20 6.12 10.45 -16.41
C ASP A 20 5.63 11.90 -16.60
N GLU A 21 4.99 12.21 -17.73
CA GLU A 21 4.49 13.55 -18.04
C GLU A 21 3.43 14.08 -17.06
N LYS A 22 2.71 13.18 -16.40
CA LYS A 22 1.55 13.49 -15.54
C LYS A 22 1.85 13.25 -14.07
N TYR A 23 2.58 12.19 -13.75
CA TYR A 23 2.69 11.69 -12.39
C TYR A 23 4.14 11.46 -11.94
N LEU A 24 4.38 11.78 -10.66
CA LEU A 24 5.55 11.36 -9.91
C LEU A 24 5.09 10.46 -8.76
N VAL A 25 5.69 9.29 -8.65
CA VAL A 25 5.55 8.41 -7.50
C VAL A 25 6.88 8.38 -6.77
N VAL A 26 6.85 8.69 -5.48
CA VAL A 26 8.02 8.56 -4.59
C VAL A 26 7.74 7.45 -3.58
N ILE A 27 8.64 6.48 -3.50
CA ILE A 27 8.55 5.33 -2.60
C ILE A 27 9.67 5.44 -1.59
N GLY A 28 9.37 5.15 -0.33
CA GLY A 28 10.35 5.22 0.73
C GLY A 28 9.91 4.53 2.00
N ALA A 29 10.87 4.36 2.91
CA ALA A 29 10.60 3.88 4.24
C ALA A 29 10.08 5.01 5.13
N THR A 30 9.17 4.68 6.04
CA THR A 30 8.72 5.57 7.10
C THR A 30 8.49 4.76 8.39
N CYS A 31 8.41 5.46 9.52
CA CYS A 31 8.05 4.89 10.80
C CYS A 31 6.66 5.42 11.15
N SER A 32 5.62 4.65 10.85
CA SER A 32 4.26 5.07 11.14
C SER A 32 3.94 4.86 12.63
N THR A 33 3.54 5.93 13.31
CA THR A 33 3.04 5.88 14.70
C THR A 33 1.55 5.57 14.75
N ALA A 34 0.90 5.40 13.60
CA ALA A 34 -0.51 5.08 13.51
C ALA A 34 -0.81 3.70 14.15
N PRO A 35 -1.91 3.57 14.91
CA PRO A 35 -2.33 2.27 15.43
C PRO A 35 -2.62 1.32 14.27
N VAL A 36 -1.99 0.15 14.26
CA VAL A 36 -2.35 -0.94 13.36
C VAL A 36 -3.28 -1.93 14.05
N PRO A 37 -4.20 -2.58 13.31
CA PRO A 37 -4.94 -3.71 13.83
C PRO A 37 -3.97 -4.82 14.27
N MET A 38 -3.99 -5.16 15.57
CA MET A 38 -3.21 -6.28 16.10
C MET A 38 -4.09 -7.53 16.24
N PRO A 39 -3.55 -8.72 15.91
CA PRO A 39 -4.28 -9.96 16.16
C PRO A 39 -4.49 -10.17 17.65
N LYS A 40 -5.68 -10.66 18.00
CA LYS A 40 -6.02 -11.01 19.39
C LYS A 40 -5.23 -12.27 19.78
N ARG A 41 -4.69 -12.27 20.99
CA ARG A 41 -4.03 -13.45 21.59
C ARG A 41 -4.95 -14.05 22.65
N LYS A 42 -5.06 -15.38 22.70
CA LYS A 42 -5.70 -16.07 23.83
C LYS A 42 -4.74 -16.06 25.02
N GLY A 43 -5.12 -15.35 26.10
CA GLY A 43 -4.37 -15.31 27.36
C GLY A 43 -4.11 -13.89 27.87
N SER A 44 -3.80 -13.76 29.16
CA SER A 44 -3.50 -12.47 29.82
C SER A 44 -2.05 -12.04 29.55
N ALA A 45 -1.73 -11.75 28.30
CA ALA A 45 -0.50 -11.01 27.99
C ALA A 45 -0.85 -9.53 27.93
N ILE A 46 -0.45 -8.75 28.95
CA ILE A 46 -0.39 -7.29 28.86
C ILE A 46 0.78 -6.97 27.94
N TYR A 47 0.53 -7.05 26.63
CA TYR A 47 1.48 -6.62 25.63
C TYR A 47 1.15 -5.18 25.25
N PRO A 48 2.07 -4.21 25.46
CA PRO A 48 1.82 -2.86 25.00
C PRO A 48 1.64 -2.89 23.47
N PRO A 49 0.75 -2.04 22.90
CA PRO A 49 0.68 -1.84 21.47
C PRO A 49 2.08 -1.58 20.92
N ARG A 50 2.56 -2.41 20.00
CA ARG A 50 3.82 -2.09 19.32
C ARG A 50 3.53 -1.09 18.21
N PRO A 51 4.31 0.00 18.12
CA PRO A 51 4.33 0.82 16.91
C PRO A 51 4.66 -0.08 15.71
N LEU A 52 4.26 0.34 14.50
CA LEU A 52 4.87 -0.27 13.33
C LEU A 52 6.32 0.22 13.27
N ASP A 53 7.25 -0.71 13.52
CA ASP A 53 8.68 -0.38 13.53
C ASP A 53 9.15 0.09 12.13
N SER A 54 8.43 -0.29 11.05
CA SER A 54 8.68 0.21 9.69
C SER A 54 7.46 -0.03 8.77
N THR A 55 7.10 0.99 7.99
CA THR A 55 6.22 0.89 6.80
C THR A 55 6.95 1.31 5.55
N VAL A 56 6.42 0.89 4.41
CA VAL A 56 6.75 1.43 3.09
C VAL A 56 5.64 2.38 2.67
N LYS A 57 5.97 3.64 2.40
CA LYS A 57 5.05 4.67 1.91
C LYS A 57 5.31 4.94 0.43
N ALA A 58 4.25 5.02 -0.36
CA ALA A 58 4.26 5.51 -1.73
C ALA A 58 3.37 6.74 -1.83
N VAL A 59 3.95 7.86 -2.27
CA VAL A 59 3.24 9.14 -2.44
C VAL A 59 3.10 9.45 -3.93
N LEU A 60 1.87 9.68 -4.37
CA LEU A 60 1.53 10.03 -5.74
C LEU A 60 1.34 11.54 -5.87
N TYR A 61 2.06 12.16 -6.81
CA TYR A 61 1.95 13.57 -7.13
C TYR A 61 1.50 13.77 -8.58
N ASP A 62 0.67 14.79 -8.81
CA ASP A 62 0.44 15.40 -10.13
C ASP A 62 1.54 16.41 -10.43
N VAL A 63 2.25 16.21 -11.52
CA VAL A 63 3.37 17.05 -11.96
C VAL A 63 3.12 17.75 -13.31
N ARG A 64 1.88 17.73 -13.81
CA ARG A 64 1.52 18.41 -15.07
C ARG A 64 1.82 19.90 -15.03
N ASN A 65 1.60 20.53 -13.88
CA ASN A 65 2.05 21.89 -13.59
C ASN A 65 3.23 21.86 -12.62
N LYS A 66 4.46 21.94 -13.15
CA LYS A 66 5.69 21.92 -12.33
C LYS A 66 5.80 23.09 -11.35
N ALA A 67 5.11 24.21 -11.60
CA ALA A 67 5.07 25.33 -10.66
C ALA A 67 4.09 25.10 -9.49
N ALA A 68 3.22 24.08 -9.58
CA ALA A 68 2.21 23.76 -8.59
C ALA A 68 1.97 22.24 -8.54
N ILE A 69 2.98 21.50 -8.09
CA ILE A 69 2.89 20.05 -7.87
C ILE A 69 1.87 19.77 -6.78
N LYS A 70 1.00 18.77 -6.97
CA LYS A 70 -0.05 18.42 -6.01
C LYS A 70 0.09 16.99 -5.56
N LYS A 71 0.10 16.76 -4.25
CA LYS A 71 -0.08 15.41 -3.69
C LYS A 71 -1.51 14.94 -3.94
N LEU A 72 -1.65 13.73 -4.48
CA LEU A 72 -2.95 13.14 -4.83
C LEU A 72 -3.37 12.03 -3.87
N ARG A 73 -2.41 11.22 -3.40
CA ARG A 73 -2.68 9.99 -2.66
C ARG A 73 -1.45 9.50 -1.93
N GLU A 74 -1.68 8.81 -0.83
CA GLU A 74 -0.65 8.07 -0.09
C GLU A 74 -1.11 6.63 0.08
N LEU A 75 -0.18 5.71 -0.13
CA LEU A 75 -0.32 4.30 0.17
C LEU A 75 0.77 3.93 1.18
N GLU A 76 0.39 3.34 2.30
CA GLU A 76 1.34 2.78 3.27
C GLU A 76 1.11 1.28 3.43
N LEU A 77 2.19 0.50 3.35
CA LEU A 77 2.19 -0.94 3.50
C LEU A 77 3.05 -1.33 4.69
N GLU A 78 2.54 -2.22 5.55
CA GLU A 78 3.29 -2.75 6.69
C GLU A 78 4.56 -3.51 6.26
N GLY A 79 5.70 -3.18 6.88
CA GLY A 79 6.97 -3.88 6.71
C GLY A 79 8.08 -3.03 6.08
N THR A 80 9.20 -3.68 5.79
CA THR A 80 10.40 -3.08 5.19
C THR A 80 10.39 -3.24 3.68
N TYR A 81 10.83 -2.22 2.95
CA TYR A 81 10.90 -2.23 1.49
C TYR A 81 11.78 -3.36 0.94
N VAL A 82 11.28 -4.08 -0.05
CA VAL A 82 12.04 -5.12 -0.78
C VAL A 82 12.30 -4.68 -2.21
N SER A 83 11.25 -4.37 -2.95
CA SER A 83 11.32 -3.97 -4.35
C SER A 83 10.01 -3.35 -4.81
N SER A 84 10.07 -2.63 -5.92
CA SER A 84 8.90 -2.15 -6.62
C SER A 84 9.08 -2.32 -8.12
N ARG A 85 7.97 -2.28 -8.85
CA ARG A 85 7.99 -2.27 -10.30
C ARG A 85 6.79 -1.52 -10.83
N ARG A 86 7.03 -0.59 -11.74
CA ARG A 86 5.97 0.00 -12.55
C ARG A 86 5.84 -0.72 -13.90
N VAL A 87 4.63 -1.12 -14.27
CA VAL A 87 4.30 -1.67 -15.60
C VAL A 87 3.05 -0.97 -16.11
N GLY A 88 3.22 -0.12 -17.13
CA GLY A 88 2.13 0.73 -17.62
C GLY A 88 1.56 1.63 -16.51
N PRO A 89 0.24 1.59 -16.25
CA PRO A 89 -0.39 2.36 -15.17
C PRO A 89 -0.30 1.67 -13.80
N ALA A 90 0.13 0.41 -13.74
CA ALA A 90 0.18 -0.36 -12.49
C ALA A 90 1.51 -0.16 -11.76
N LEU A 91 1.43 -0.03 -10.43
CA LEU A 91 2.57 -0.04 -9.52
C LEU A 91 2.49 -1.27 -8.62
N TYR A 92 3.53 -2.10 -8.67
CA TYR A 92 3.72 -3.24 -7.79
C TYR A 92 4.66 -2.84 -6.68
N LEU A 93 4.26 -3.05 -5.43
CA LEU A 93 5.05 -2.73 -4.24
C LEU A 93 5.19 -3.99 -3.40
N VAL A 94 6.43 -4.33 -3.03
CA VAL A 94 6.74 -5.51 -2.21
C VAL A 94 7.40 -5.05 -0.92
N ALA A 95 6.80 -5.43 0.21
CA ALA A 95 7.32 -5.20 1.54
C ALA A 95 7.42 -6.52 2.32
N ASN A 96 8.37 -6.58 3.25
CA ASN A 96 8.57 -7.71 4.14
C ASN A 96 8.29 -7.28 5.59
N ARG A 97 7.27 -7.88 6.20
CA ARG A 97 6.90 -7.63 7.60
C ARG A 97 7.91 -8.19 8.62
N ASN A 98 8.80 -9.08 8.20
CA ASN A 98 9.75 -9.79 9.09
C ASN A 98 9.03 -10.45 10.28
N VAL A 99 8.02 -11.28 9.98
CA VAL A 99 7.22 -11.98 11.00
C VAL A 99 8.13 -12.85 11.87
N ASP A 100 8.13 -12.57 13.16
CA ASP A 100 8.90 -13.34 14.13
C ASP A 100 8.29 -14.73 14.32
N PHE A 101 9.09 -15.77 14.06
CA PHE A 101 8.69 -17.17 14.19
C PHE A 101 8.24 -17.53 15.62
N ARG A 102 8.66 -16.76 16.64
CA ARG A 102 8.20 -16.95 18.03
C ARG A 102 6.69 -16.73 18.16
N ILE A 103 6.10 -15.92 17.28
CA ILE A 103 4.66 -15.67 17.25
C ILE A 103 3.89 -16.93 16.84
N LEU A 104 4.48 -17.84 16.04
CA LEU A 104 3.87 -19.12 15.67
C LEU A 104 3.75 -20.10 16.84
N LYS A 105 4.52 -19.89 17.92
CA LYS A 105 4.41 -20.69 19.16
C LYS A 105 3.29 -20.21 20.07
N GLU A 106 2.79 -19.01 19.84
CA GLU A 106 1.68 -18.43 20.59
C GLU A 106 0.39 -18.62 19.78
N GLU A 107 -0.74 -18.94 20.42
CA GLU A 107 -2.04 -19.03 19.76
C GLU A 107 -2.54 -17.62 19.37
N VAL A 108 -1.90 -17.04 18.36
CA VAL A 108 -2.25 -15.76 17.78
C VAL A 108 -3.32 -16.00 16.72
N GLU A 109 -4.50 -15.41 16.92
CA GLU A 109 -5.55 -15.41 15.91
C GLU A 109 -5.11 -14.54 14.73
N LYS A 110 -4.43 -15.16 13.76
CA LYS A 110 -4.22 -14.70 12.38
C LYS A 110 -3.27 -13.49 12.22
N LEU A 111 -2.04 -13.76 11.80
CA LEU A 111 -1.08 -12.73 11.40
C LEU A 111 -1.33 -12.30 9.95
N THR A 112 -2.06 -11.22 9.76
CA THR A 112 -2.32 -10.62 8.45
C THR A 112 -1.57 -9.31 8.26
N PRO A 113 -1.09 -8.99 7.04
CA PRO A 113 -0.48 -7.70 6.77
C PRO A 113 -1.53 -6.60 6.81
N SER A 114 -1.10 -5.37 7.13
CA SER A 114 -1.95 -4.19 7.08
C SER A 114 -1.47 -3.19 6.03
N TYR A 115 -2.41 -2.43 5.47
CA TYR A 115 -2.13 -1.31 4.57
C TYR A 115 -3.06 -0.14 4.85
N ARG A 116 -2.68 1.05 4.41
CA ARG A 116 -3.49 2.26 4.41
C ARG A 116 -3.45 2.90 3.03
N ASP A 117 -4.57 3.46 2.62
CA ASP A 117 -4.72 4.08 1.31
C ASP A 117 -5.67 5.27 1.39
N THR A 118 -5.15 6.49 1.29
CA THR A 118 -5.95 7.71 1.47
C THR A 118 -7.02 7.94 0.41
N ALA A 119 -7.02 7.17 -0.69
CA ALA A 119 -8.14 7.18 -1.63
C ALA A 119 -9.36 6.38 -1.11
N GLN A 120 -9.16 5.49 -0.14
CA GLN A 120 -10.19 4.66 0.47
C GLN A 120 -10.51 5.14 1.88
N GLN A 121 -9.49 5.24 2.74
CA GLN A 121 -9.62 5.68 4.12
C GLN A 121 -8.26 6.09 4.74
N GLU A 122 -8.32 6.77 5.88
CA GLU A 122 -7.14 7.28 6.57
C GLU A 122 -6.52 6.26 7.53
N GLU A 123 -7.23 5.20 7.91
CA GLU A 123 -6.75 4.19 8.86
C GLU A 123 -6.15 2.94 8.19
N PHE A 124 -5.30 2.21 8.91
CA PHE A 124 -4.80 0.91 8.48
C PHE A 124 -5.89 -0.17 8.52
N ILE A 125 -5.99 -0.93 7.44
CA ILE A 125 -6.86 -2.11 7.30
C ILE A 125 -5.99 -3.36 7.29
N ALA A 126 -6.36 -4.37 8.08
CA ALA A 126 -5.76 -5.69 8.01
C ALA A 126 -6.36 -6.51 6.87
N LEU A 127 -5.52 -7.18 6.10
CA LEU A 127 -5.90 -7.91 4.89
C LEU A 127 -6.21 -9.38 5.20
N GLY A 128 -7.40 -9.87 4.86
CA GLY A 128 -7.70 -11.29 4.88
C GLY A 128 -6.71 -12.08 4.02
N TYR A 129 -6.42 -13.34 4.38
CA TYR A 129 -5.54 -14.20 3.57
C TYR A 129 -6.09 -14.44 2.15
N ASP A 130 -7.41 -14.51 2.04
CA ASP A 130 -8.19 -14.52 0.80
C ASP A 130 -8.05 -13.24 -0.01
N GLU A 131 -7.71 -12.13 0.65
CA GLU A 131 -7.49 -10.84 0.03
C GLU A 131 -6.03 -10.62 -0.34
N ILE A 132 -5.04 -11.43 0.09
CA ILE A 132 -3.61 -11.15 -0.18
C ILE A 132 -3.27 -11.11 -1.68
N ASN A 133 -4.03 -11.81 -2.52
CA ASN A 133 -3.91 -11.70 -3.99
C ASN A 133 -4.70 -10.49 -4.56
N SER A 134 -5.65 -9.96 -3.79
CA SER A 134 -6.54 -8.84 -4.12
C SER A 134 -6.05 -7.50 -3.55
N ALA A 135 -5.17 -7.55 -2.56
CA ALA A 135 -4.86 -6.46 -1.64
C ALA A 135 -3.57 -5.71 -1.94
N VAL A 136 -2.75 -6.26 -2.84
CA VAL A 136 -2.04 -5.37 -3.77
C VAL A 136 -3.13 -5.02 -4.79
N PRO A 137 -3.63 -3.77 -4.86
CA PRO A 137 -4.70 -3.42 -5.80
C PRO A 137 -4.14 -3.52 -7.23
N GLY A 138 -4.21 -4.74 -7.76
CA GLY A 138 -3.57 -5.17 -8.99
C GLY A 138 -4.52 -5.92 -9.90
N THR A 139 -5.83 -5.85 -9.64
CA THR A 139 -6.79 -6.20 -10.69
C THR A 139 -7.67 -5.05 -11.14
N TRP A 140 -8.10 -4.08 -10.31
CA TRP A 140 -8.71 -2.85 -10.83
C TRP A 140 -8.51 -1.65 -9.89
N VAL A 141 -7.58 -0.74 -10.22
CA VAL A 141 -7.73 0.68 -9.90
C VAL A 141 -7.87 1.40 -11.23
N THR A 142 -9.12 1.66 -11.62
CA THR A 142 -9.40 2.69 -12.62
C THR A 142 -9.07 4.03 -11.99
N PHE A 143 -8.01 4.68 -12.46
CA PHE A 143 -7.75 6.09 -12.22
C PHE A 143 -8.89 6.91 -12.86
N PRO A 144 -9.82 7.54 -12.12
CA PRO A 144 -10.85 8.35 -12.74
C PRO A 144 -10.18 9.63 -13.23
N GLY A 145 -9.93 9.70 -14.54
CA GLY A 145 -9.25 10.81 -15.21
C GLY A 145 -8.99 10.58 -16.70
N ALA A 146 -9.06 9.33 -17.18
CA ALA A 146 -9.19 9.01 -18.58
C ALA A 146 -10.33 7.99 -18.73
N GLY A 147 -11.49 8.47 -19.18
CA GLY A 147 -12.61 7.60 -19.47
C GLY A 147 -12.20 6.50 -20.45
N LEU A 148 -12.60 5.27 -20.11
CA LEU A 148 -13.13 4.22 -20.98
C LEU A 148 -13.34 2.99 -20.09
N HIS A 149 -14.60 2.72 -19.75
CA HIS A 149 -15.00 1.46 -19.14
C HIS A 149 -14.91 0.36 -20.21
N TYR A 150 -14.23 -0.74 -19.91
CA TYR A 150 -14.30 -1.96 -20.70
C TYR A 150 -15.00 -3.05 -19.88
N HIS A 151 -16.19 -3.44 -20.33
CA HIS A 151 -16.84 -4.69 -19.94
C HIS A 151 -16.34 -5.80 -20.87
N PRO A 152 -15.75 -6.89 -20.36
CA PRO A 152 -15.73 -8.14 -21.09
C PRO A 152 -17.07 -8.85 -20.84
N THR A 153 -17.98 -8.73 -21.80
CA THR A 153 -19.10 -9.68 -21.94
C THR A 153 -18.60 -10.97 -22.60
N GLY A 154 -19.00 -12.12 -22.04
CA GLY A 154 -18.88 -13.47 -22.63
C GLY A 154 -17.76 -14.29 -21.98
N GLU A 155 -17.97 -15.44 -21.35
CA GLU A 155 -18.97 -16.49 -21.59
C GLU A 155 -19.56 -17.06 -20.29
N VAL A 156 -20.87 -17.31 -20.33
CA VAL A 156 -21.53 -18.30 -19.48
C VAL A 156 -21.20 -19.67 -20.09
N MET A 157 -20.43 -20.49 -19.40
CA MET A 157 -20.42 -21.93 -19.69
C MET A 157 -21.74 -22.52 -19.17
N SER A 158 -22.58 -22.95 -20.10
CA SER A 158 -23.67 -23.88 -19.85
C SER A 158 -23.10 -25.22 -19.37
N PRO A 159 -23.72 -25.91 -18.40
CA PRO A 159 -23.43 -27.32 -18.20
C PRO A 159 -24.08 -28.11 -19.34
N GLU A 160 -23.26 -28.87 -20.07
CA GLU A 160 -23.73 -29.89 -21.01
C GLU A 160 -24.40 -31.06 -20.27
N GLY A 161 -25.43 -31.63 -20.88
CA GLY A 161 -25.97 -32.97 -20.56
C GLY A 161 -27.40 -32.98 -20.05
#